data_AF-A0A6C9TWE8-F1
#
_entry.id   AF-A0A6C9TWE8-F1
#
_cell.length_a   1.000
_cell.length_b   1.000
_cell.length_c   1.000
_cell.angle_alpha   90.00
_cell.angle_beta   90.00
_cell.angle_gamma   90.00
#
_symmetry.space_group_name_H-M   'P 1'
#
loop_
_entity.id
_entity.type
_entity.pdbx_description
1 polymer ?
#
loop_
_entity_poly.entity_id
_entity_poly.type
_entity_poly.pdbx_seq_one_letter_code
_entity_poly.pdbx_strand_id
1 'polypeptide(L)'
;MESNIKWLVAAGHEMASELKAECGAVDMRSVAKLISDLATQLEVQLARANALAAENAAMHETIEAVRSVADNSSGIAGWHLNGDIATWEEILPEINDIETTDTDAFLSEVRAQGVDAAIEAAKNLVAQEYEYKDFKAAQSDCCMHPGSDLVGKVEMTEWLVDFAAQLRKGGNQ
;
A
#
# COMPACT_ATOMS: atom_id res chain seq x y z
N MET A 1 5.45 22.61 5.61
CA MET A 1 5.31 21.16 5.93
C MET A 1 6.48 20.33 5.40
N GLU A 2 7.00 20.60 4.18
CA GLU A 2 8.29 20.05 3.68
C GLU A 2 9.49 20.31 4.63
N SER A 3 9.46 21.41 5.38
CA SER A 3 10.53 21.86 6.27
C SER A 3 10.94 20.84 7.35
N ASN A 4 9.99 20.10 7.93
CA ASN A 4 10.28 19.24 9.08
C ASN A 4 10.93 17.91 8.69
N ILE A 5 10.63 17.41 7.49
CA ILE A 5 11.21 16.16 6.96
C ILE A 5 12.62 16.43 6.46
N LYS A 6 12.81 17.51 5.70
CA LYS A 6 14.14 17.94 5.26
C LYS A 6 15.06 18.19 6.46
N TRP A 7 14.53 18.78 7.54
CA TRP A 7 15.28 18.97 8.77
C TRP A 7 15.61 17.65 9.48
N LEU A 8 14.65 16.72 9.67
CA LEU A 8 14.95 15.44 10.32
C LEU A 8 15.92 14.57 9.51
N VAL A 9 15.79 14.57 8.19
CA VAL A 9 16.72 13.86 7.30
C VAL A 9 18.11 14.47 7.41
N ALA A 10 18.24 15.79 7.38
CA ALA A 10 19.52 16.48 7.56
C ALA A 10 20.13 16.22 8.95
N ALA A 11 19.35 16.33 10.02
CA ALA A 11 19.77 16.04 11.39
C ALA A 11 20.20 14.57 11.56
N GLY A 12 19.50 13.64 10.91
CA GLY A 12 19.88 12.23 10.88
C GLY A 12 21.19 11.98 10.15
N HIS A 13 21.42 12.66 9.01
CA HIS A 13 22.69 12.57 8.29
C HIS A 13 23.86 13.18 9.06
N GLU A 14 23.65 14.34 9.69
CA GLU A 14 24.65 15.01 10.52
C GLU A 14 25.04 14.13 11.70
N MET A 15 24.07 13.62 12.46
CA MET A 15 24.32 12.76 13.62
C MET A 15 24.96 11.41 13.22
N ALA A 16 24.60 10.84 12.06
CA ALA A 16 25.27 9.63 11.52
C ALA A 16 26.72 9.90 11.09
N SER A 17 27.01 11.10 10.58
CA SER A 17 28.37 11.53 10.22
C SER A 17 29.23 11.76 11.47
N GLU A 18 28.66 12.34 12.52
CA GLU A 18 29.29 12.48 13.84
C GLU A 18 29.57 11.11 14.48
N LEU A 19 28.60 10.19 14.45
CA LEU A 19 28.75 8.80 14.92
C LEU A 19 29.88 8.04 14.22
N LYS A 20 30.14 8.36 12.96
CA LYS A 20 31.20 7.77 12.15
C LYS A 20 32.58 8.37 12.45
N ALA A 21 32.62 9.61 12.94
CA ALA A 21 33.85 10.35 13.22
C ALA A 21 34.39 10.12 14.64
N GLU A 22 33.52 9.89 15.63
CA GLU A 22 33.92 9.71 17.03
C GLU A 22 33.74 8.27 17.53
N CYS A 23 34.85 7.53 17.65
CA CYS A 23 34.89 6.36 18.51
C CYS A 23 35.01 6.82 19.98
N GLY A 24 33.89 7.30 20.56
CA GLY A 24 33.85 7.76 21.95
C GLY A 24 32.50 8.32 22.39
N ALA A 25 31.78 7.56 23.23
CA ALA A 25 30.59 7.94 24.01
C ALA A 25 29.47 8.72 23.29
N VAL A 26 28.79 8.05 22.37
CA VAL A 26 27.48 8.47 21.86
C VAL A 26 26.46 8.57 23.01
N ASP A 27 25.77 9.71 23.15
CA ASP A 27 24.62 9.81 24.06
C ASP A 27 23.43 9.01 23.49
N MET A 28 23.23 7.82 24.04
CA MET A 28 22.16 6.91 23.62
C MET A 28 20.76 7.51 23.78
N ARG A 29 20.56 8.54 24.63
CA ARG A 29 19.26 9.22 24.73
C ARG A 29 18.98 10.08 23.49
N SER A 30 19.99 10.78 22.99
CA SER A 30 19.86 11.63 21.80
C SER A 30 19.60 10.78 20.55
N VAL A 31 20.27 9.63 20.42
CA VAL A 31 20.00 8.65 19.35
C VAL A 31 18.59 8.07 19.46
N ALA A 32 18.15 7.68 20.67
CA ALA A 32 16.80 7.16 20.87
C ALA A 32 15.71 8.18 20.51
N LYS A 33 15.94 9.46 20.85
CA LYS A 33 15.04 10.55 20.48
C LYS A 33 14.95 10.72 18.96
N LEU A 34 16.08 10.74 18.26
CA LEU A 34 16.11 10.84 16.79
C LEU A 34 15.38 9.67 16.12
N ILE A 35 15.57 8.44 16.61
CA ILE A 35 14.87 7.24 16.10
C ILE A 35 13.36 7.40 16.30
N SER A 36 12.92 7.86 17.49
CA SER A 36 11.51 8.09 17.77
C SER A 36 10.90 9.16 16.87
N ASP A 37 11.61 10.27 16.66
CA ASP A 37 11.16 11.36 15.80
C ASP A 37 11.08 10.92 14.33
N LEU A 38 12.07 10.13 13.85
CA LEU A 38 12.08 9.57 12.51
C LEU A 38 10.93 8.56 12.30
N ALA A 39 10.70 7.67 13.27
CA ALA A 39 9.57 6.74 13.23
C ALA A 39 8.23 7.48 13.12
N THR A 40 8.04 8.51 13.95
CA THR A 40 6.83 9.35 13.92
C THR A 40 6.68 10.04 12.56
N GLN A 41 7.76 10.54 11.96
CA GLN A 41 7.70 11.16 10.65
C GLN A 41 7.42 10.18 9.51
N LEU A 42 7.95 8.96 9.58
CA LEU A 42 7.64 7.88 8.63
C LEU A 42 6.15 7.53 8.69
N GLU A 43 5.56 7.40 9.88
CA GLU A 43 4.12 7.17 10.05
C GLU A 43 3.29 8.30 9.40
N VAL A 44 3.69 9.56 9.63
CA VAL A 44 3.03 10.71 9.01
C VAL A 44 3.17 10.70 7.49
N GLN A 45 4.33 10.32 6.94
CA GLN A 45 4.51 10.20 5.49
C GLN A 45 3.67 9.07 4.90
N LEU A 46 3.60 7.93 5.56
CA LEU A 46 2.77 6.80 5.14
C LEU A 46 1.29 7.21 5.09
N ALA A 47 0.80 7.88 6.14
CA ALA A 47 -0.58 8.36 6.18
C ALA A 47 -0.90 9.35 5.04
N ARG A 48 0.03 10.27 4.73
CA ARG A 48 -0.14 11.22 3.62
C ARG A 48 -0.08 10.54 2.25
N ALA A 49 0.84 9.59 2.06
CA ALA A 49 0.93 8.81 0.82
C ALA A 49 -0.36 8.02 0.57
N ASN A 50 -0.90 7.38 1.60
CA ASN A 50 -2.18 6.65 1.51
C ASN A 50 -3.36 7.58 1.19
N ALA A 51 -3.41 8.78 1.79
CA ALA A 51 -4.44 9.76 1.48
C ALA A 51 -4.36 10.26 0.03
N LEU A 52 -3.15 10.57 -0.45
CA LEU A 52 -2.93 10.99 -1.84
C LEU A 52 -3.28 9.89 -2.83
N ALA A 53 -2.97 8.64 -2.51
CA ALA A 53 -3.34 7.51 -3.34
C ALA A 53 -4.85 7.28 -3.41
N ALA A 54 -5.57 7.48 -2.30
CA ALA A 54 -7.03 7.43 -2.31
C ALA A 54 -7.64 8.53 -3.20
N GLU A 55 -7.09 9.75 -3.15
CA GLU A 55 -7.50 10.84 -4.04
C GLU A 55 -7.20 10.52 -5.51
N ASN A 56 -5.98 10.04 -5.81
CA ASN A 56 -5.60 9.64 -7.16
C ASN A 56 -6.45 8.46 -7.68
N ALA A 57 -6.85 7.51 -6.81
CA ALA A 57 -7.75 6.42 -7.18
C ALA A 57 -9.12 6.95 -7.63
N ALA A 58 -9.69 7.92 -6.90
CA ALA A 58 -10.97 8.54 -7.24
C ALA A 58 -10.87 9.37 -8.54
N MET A 59 -9.74 10.06 -8.74
CA MET A 59 -9.47 10.76 -10.00
C MET A 59 -9.33 9.78 -11.17
N HIS A 60 -8.65 8.65 -10.97
CA HIS A 60 -8.49 7.61 -11.97
C HIS A 60 -9.84 6.99 -12.35
N GLU A 61 -10.69 6.67 -11.38
CA GLU A 61 -12.06 6.19 -11.62
C GLU A 61 -12.87 7.21 -12.44
N THR A 62 -12.71 8.51 -12.16
CA THR A 62 -13.36 9.56 -12.93
C THR A 62 -12.85 9.60 -14.38
N ILE A 63 -11.54 9.48 -14.60
CA ILE A 63 -10.95 9.43 -15.95
C ILE A 63 -11.50 8.23 -16.73
N GLU A 64 -11.55 7.06 -16.10
CA GLU A 64 -12.11 5.85 -16.70
C GLU A 64 -13.61 6.00 -17.02
N ALA A 65 -14.37 6.70 -16.18
CA ALA A 65 -15.77 7.03 -16.48
C ALA A 65 -15.90 7.95 -17.70
N VAL A 66 -15.04 8.95 -17.85
CA VAL A 66 -15.04 9.84 -19.03
C VAL A 66 -14.62 9.06 -20.28
N ARG A 67 -13.61 8.20 -20.19
CA ARG A 67 -13.20 7.28 -21.28
C ARG A 67 -14.34 6.39 -21.72
N SER A 68 -15.04 5.78 -20.77
CA SER A 68 -16.20 4.94 -21.05
C SER A 68 -17.28 5.70 -21.82
N VAL A 69 -17.55 6.96 -21.46
CA VAL A 69 -18.47 7.81 -22.25
C VAL A 69 -17.94 8.05 -23.66
N ALA A 70 -16.65 8.32 -23.80
CA ALA A 70 -16.02 8.54 -25.09
C ALA A 70 -16.08 7.30 -25.99
N ASP A 71 -15.74 6.13 -25.46
CA ASP A 71 -15.74 4.85 -26.18
C ASP A 71 -17.14 4.41 -26.63
N ASN A 72 -18.17 4.83 -25.88
CA ASN A 72 -19.57 4.48 -26.16
C ASN A 72 -20.34 5.58 -26.89
N SER A 73 -19.67 6.62 -27.41
CA SER A 73 -20.31 7.69 -28.17
C SER A 73 -19.45 8.21 -29.32
N SER A 74 -20.08 8.86 -30.31
CA SER A 74 -19.35 9.38 -31.49
C SER A 74 -18.74 10.77 -31.27
N GLY A 75 -19.01 11.42 -30.14
CA GLY A 75 -18.59 12.80 -29.86
C GLY A 75 -19.71 13.69 -29.30
N ILE A 76 -19.53 15.01 -29.40
CA ILE A 76 -20.46 16.02 -28.88
C ILE A 76 -21.21 16.71 -30.02
N ALA A 77 -22.53 16.55 -30.06
CA ALA A 77 -23.39 17.26 -31.00
C ALA A 77 -23.54 18.75 -30.60
N GLY A 78 -23.57 19.63 -31.61
CA GLY A 78 -23.80 21.07 -31.39
C GLY A 78 -22.58 21.87 -31.00
N TRP A 79 -21.41 21.24 -30.82
CA TRP A 79 -20.13 21.91 -30.54
C TRP A 79 -19.74 22.89 -31.66
N HIS A 80 -19.88 22.47 -32.92
CA HIS A 80 -19.57 23.27 -34.10
C HIS A 80 -20.68 24.28 -34.49
N LEU A 81 -21.85 24.22 -33.85
CA LEU A 81 -23.04 25.04 -34.16
C LEU A 81 -23.59 24.93 -35.60
N ASN A 82 -23.11 23.96 -36.39
CA ASN A 82 -23.50 23.73 -37.78
C ASN A 82 -24.27 22.41 -37.99
N GLY A 83 -24.47 21.62 -36.93
CA GLY A 83 -25.13 20.31 -36.97
C GLY A 83 -24.18 19.11 -37.02
N ASP A 84 -22.89 19.33 -37.21
CA ASP A 84 -21.87 18.28 -37.17
C ASP A 84 -21.58 17.84 -35.73
N ILE A 85 -21.09 16.59 -35.60
CA ILE A 85 -20.62 16.02 -34.33
C ILE A 85 -19.11 16.25 -34.26
N ALA A 86 -18.66 16.93 -33.20
CA ALA A 86 -17.24 17.03 -32.89
C ALA A 86 -16.78 15.75 -32.22
N THR A 87 -15.74 15.10 -32.75
CA THR A 87 -15.26 13.82 -32.22
C THR A 87 -14.51 14.00 -30.90
N TRP A 88 -14.38 12.94 -30.12
CA TRP A 88 -13.58 12.98 -28.89
C TRP A 88 -12.09 13.26 -29.16
N GLU A 89 -11.54 12.77 -30.28
CA GLU A 89 -10.18 13.08 -30.72
C GLU A 89 -9.98 14.57 -31.04
N GLU A 90 -11.03 15.26 -31.49
CA GLU A 90 -10.97 16.70 -31.76
C GLU A 90 -11.03 17.52 -30.46
N ILE A 91 -11.90 17.13 -29.52
CA ILE A 91 -12.22 17.93 -28.33
C ILE A 91 -11.28 17.61 -27.15
N LEU A 92 -10.89 16.35 -27.01
CA LEU A 92 -10.08 15.82 -25.92
C LEU A 92 -9.09 14.77 -26.46
N PRO A 93 -8.12 15.16 -27.32
CA PRO A 93 -7.19 14.21 -27.92
C PRO A 93 -6.38 13.43 -26.88
N GLU A 94 -6.11 14.02 -25.71
CA GLU A 94 -5.29 13.42 -24.67
C GLU A 94 -6.00 12.29 -23.90
N ILE A 95 -7.33 12.14 -24.03
CA ILE A 95 -8.08 11.20 -23.19
C ILE A 95 -7.61 9.74 -23.33
N ASN A 96 -7.13 9.37 -24.51
CA ASN A 96 -6.63 8.02 -24.79
C ASN A 96 -5.19 7.81 -24.30
N ASP A 97 -4.44 8.88 -24.05
CA ASP A 97 -3.01 8.83 -23.69
C ASP A 97 -2.78 8.94 -22.17
N ILE A 98 -3.83 9.17 -21.37
CA ILE A 98 -3.71 9.30 -19.91
C ILE A 98 -3.43 7.94 -19.26
N GLU A 99 -2.20 7.71 -18.80
CA GLU A 99 -1.86 6.54 -18.00
C GLU A 99 -1.51 6.96 -16.56
N THR A 100 -1.94 6.18 -15.57
CA THR A 100 -1.61 6.40 -14.15
C THR A 100 -0.84 5.23 -13.53
N THR A 101 0.12 4.67 -14.26
CA THR A 101 0.85 3.46 -13.89
C THR A 101 1.45 3.50 -12.48
N ASP A 102 2.02 4.64 -12.07
CA ASP A 102 2.59 4.80 -10.73
C ASP A 102 1.52 4.75 -9.62
N THR A 103 0.34 5.31 -9.89
CA THR A 103 -0.79 5.25 -8.95
C THR A 103 -1.30 3.81 -8.86
N ASP A 104 -1.43 3.11 -9.99
CA ASP A 104 -1.89 1.72 -10.02
C ASP A 104 -0.93 0.79 -9.27
N ALA A 105 0.38 0.97 -9.49
CA ALA A 105 1.42 0.24 -8.78
C ALA A 105 1.36 0.49 -7.27
N PHE A 106 1.25 1.76 -6.85
CA PHE A 106 1.16 2.13 -5.44
C PHE A 106 -0.10 1.56 -4.78
N LEU A 107 -1.26 1.67 -5.42
CA LEU A 107 -2.51 1.12 -4.90
C LEU A 107 -2.47 -0.41 -4.79
N SER A 108 -1.81 -1.07 -5.75
CA SER A 108 -1.56 -2.51 -5.67
C SER A 108 -0.67 -2.88 -4.48
N GLU A 109 0.39 -2.11 -4.24
CA GLU A 109 1.26 -2.28 -3.08
C GLU A 109 0.51 -2.10 -1.77
N VAL A 110 -0.27 -1.02 -1.62
CA VAL A 110 -1.07 -0.75 -0.41
C VAL A 110 -2.09 -1.86 -0.17
N ARG A 111 -2.76 -2.37 -1.21
CA ARG A 111 -3.66 -3.52 -1.09
C ARG A 111 -2.91 -4.77 -0.61
N ALA A 112 -1.73 -5.04 -1.16
CA ALA A 112 -0.91 -6.19 -0.75
C ALA A 112 -0.48 -6.07 0.72
N GLN A 113 -0.05 -4.88 1.16
CA GLN A 113 0.28 -4.60 2.56
C GLN A 113 -0.94 -4.81 3.49
N GLY A 114 -2.13 -4.37 3.07
CA GLY A 114 -3.38 -4.60 3.81
C GLY A 114 -3.74 -6.08 3.95
N VAL A 115 -3.52 -6.87 2.89
CA VAL A 115 -3.70 -8.33 2.91
C VAL A 115 -2.69 -8.99 3.88
N ASP A 116 -1.42 -8.58 3.84
CA ASP A 116 -0.41 -9.05 4.79
C ASP A 116 -0.78 -8.74 6.24
N ALA A 117 -1.24 -7.52 6.51
CA ALA A 117 -1.68 -7.12 7.84
C ALA A 117 -2.87 -7.97 8.34
N ALA A 118 -3.83 -8.27 7.46
CA ALA A 118 -4.97 -9.13 7.79
C ALA A 118 -4.55 -10.58 8.08
N ILE A 119 -3.59 -11.11 7.32
CA ILE A 119 -3.02 -12.45 7.54
C ILE A 119 -2.29 -12.53 8.87
N GLU A 120 -1.45 -11.53 9.18
CA GLU A 120 -0.76 -11.48 10.47
C GLU A 120 -1.75 -11.36 11.64
N ALA A 121 -2.83 -10.60 11.48
CA ALA A 121 -3.92 -10.56 12.46
C ALA A 121 -4.58 -11.94 12.63
N ALA A 122 -4.84 -12.67 11.55
CA ALA A 122 -5.40 -14.02 11.61
C ALA A 122 -4.46 -15.00 12.33
N LYS A 123 -3.16 -14.99 12.01
CA LYS A 123 -2.14 -15.79 12.70
C LYS A 123 -2.12 -15.51 14.20
N ASN A 124 -2.18 -14.24 14.58
CA ASN A 124 -2.20 -13.83 15.98
C ASN A 124 -3.47 -14.29 16.71
N LEU A 125 -4.64 -14.21 16.06
CA LEU A 125 -5.89 -14.71 16.63
C LEU A 125 -5.84 -16.21 16.89
N VAL A 126 -5.34 -17.01 15.93
CA VAL A 126 -5.19 -18.46 16.10
C VAL A 126 -4.24 -18.77 17.26
N ALA A 127 -3.11 -18.08 17.36
CA ALA A 127 -2.19 -18.29 18.49
C ALA A 127 -2.84 -17.94 19.83
N GLN A 128 -3.55 -16.81 19.90
CA GLN A 128 -4.21 -16.34 21.14
C GLN A 128 -5.33 -17.26 21.60
N GLU A 129 -6.19 -17.72 20.68
CA GLU A 129 -7.37 -18.52 21.01
C GLU A 129 -7.01 -19.85 21.68
N TYR A 130 -5.88 -20.44 21.28
CA TYR A 130 -5.39 -21.70 21.82
C TYR A 130 -4.19 -21.51 22.76
N GLU A 131 -3.96 -20.27 23.23
CA GLU A 131 -2.93 -19.91 24.22
C GLU A 131 -1.49 -20.31 23.81
N TYR A 132 -1.20 -20.33 22.51
CA TYR A 132 0.15 -20.52 22.00
C TYR A 132 0.94 -19.20 21.98
N LYS A 133 2.26 -19.32 22.14
CA LYS A 133 3.17 -18.17 22.08
C LYS A 133 3.18 -17.45 20.71
N ASP A 134 2.95 -18.20 19.63
CA ASP A 134 2.99 -17.74 18.25
C ASP A 134 2.30 -18.77 17.34
N PHE A 135 2.01 -18.36 16.10
CA PHE A 135 1.37 -19.21 15.11
C PHE A 135 2.22 -20.44 14.74
N LYS A 136 3.55 -20.36 14.84
CA LYS A 136 4.43 -21.51 14.55
C LYS A 136 4.27 -22.61 15.59
N ALA A 137 4.07 -22.26 16.86
CA ALA A 137 3.79 -23.22 17.91
C ALA A 137 2.43 -23.91 17.69
N ALA A 138 1.40 -23.14 17.30
CA ALA A 138 0.10 -23.66 16.92
C ALA A 138 0.19 -24.64 15.73
N GLN A 139 0.91 -24.24 14.67
CA GLN A 139 1.16 -25.07 13.48
C GLN A 139 1.90 -26.36 13.85
N SER A 140 2.91 -26.29 14.72
CA SER A 140 3.67 -27.45 15.15
C SER A 140 2.85 -28.45 15.95
N ASP A 141 1.83 -28.01 16.71
CA ASP A 141 1.03 -28.88 17.55
C ASP A 141 -0.12 -29.58 16.78
N CYS A 142 -0.44 -29.10 15.58
CA CYS A 142 -1.45 -29.69 14.70
C CYS A 142 -1.15 -31.16 14.36
N CYS A 143 0.12 -31.56 14.25
CA CYS A 143 0.50 -32.94 13.97
C CYS A 143 0.26 -33.90 15.15
N MET A 144 0.16 -33.36 16.37
CA MET A 144 -0.10 -34.13 17.58
C MET A 144 -1.61 -34.30 17.82
N HIS A 145 -2.43 -33.41 17.27
CA HIS A 145 -3.89 -33.36 17.50
C HIS A 145 -4.69 -33.18 16.19
N PRO A 146 -4.65 -34.17 15.26
CA PRO A 146 -5.19 -34.04 13.90
C PRO A 146 -6.72 -33.87 13.81
N GLY A 147 -7.45 -34.15 14.89
CA GLY A 147 -8.91 -33.97 14.96
C GLY A 147 -9.36 -32.70 15.69
N SER A 148 -8.42 -31.81 16.04
CA SER A 148 -8.76 -30.58 16.77
C SER A 148 -9.20 -29.46 15.83
N ASP A 149 -10.06 -28.58 16.31
CA ASP A 149 -10.49 -27.37 15.59
C ASP A 149 -9.32 -26.44 15.23
N LEU A 150 -8.19 -26.56 15.93
CA LEU A 150 -6.96 -25.82 15.66
C LEU A 150 -6.44 -26.10 14.25
N VAL A 151 -6.50 -27.37 13.81
CA VAL A 151 -5.97 -27.80 12.51
C VAL A 151 -6.66 -27.04 11.38
N GLY A 152 -7.99 -27.00 11.37
CA GLY A 152 -8.75 -26.30 10.33
C GLY A 152 -8.48 -24.79 10.30
N LYS A 153 -8.23 -24.16 11.45
CA LYS A 153 -7.89 -22.73 11.53
C LYS A 153 -6.47 -22.42 11.07
N VAL A 154 -5.52 -23.29 11.39
CA VAL A 154 -4.14 -23.20 10.88
C VAL A 154 -4.13 -23.39 9.36
N GLU A 155 -4.78 -24.44 8.85
CA GLU A 155 -4.90 -24.71 7.40
C GLU A 155 -5.54 -23.52 6.65
N MET A 156 -6.61 -22.94 7.20
CA MET A 156 -7.25 -21.77 6.61
C MET A 156 -6.29 -20.56 6.57
N THR A 157 -5.53 -20.35 7.65
CA THR A 157 -4.57 -19.24 7.73
C THR A 157 -3.40 -19.43 6.77
N GLU A 158 -2.91 -20.66 6.59
CA GLU A 158 -1.90 -21.00 5.59
C GLU A 158 -2.43 -20.82 4.16
N TRP A 159 -3.67 -21.25 3.90
CA TRP A 159 -4.31 -21.03 2.61
C TRP A 159 -4.41 -19.54 2.26
N LEU A 160 -4.72 -18.68 3.24
CA LEU A 160 -4.73 -17.22 3.03
C LEU A 160 -3.35 -16.67 2.63
N VAL A 161 -2.26 -17.22 3.19
CA VAL A 161 -0.88 -16.85 2.82
C VAL A 161 -0.62 -17.20 1.35
N ASP A 162 -0.97 -18.42 0.94
CA ASP A 162 -0.78 -18.88 -0.42
C ASP A 162 -1.66 -18.12 -1.42
N PHE A 163 -2.91 -17.84 -1.05
CA PHE A 163 -3.84 -17.04 -1.85
C PHE A 163 -3.32 -15.61 -2.05
N ALA A 164 -2.83 -14.96 -1.00
CA ALA A 164 -2.22 -13.64 -1.10
C ALA A 164 -0.97 -13.64 -1.99
N ALA A 165 -0.15 -14.70 -1.91
CA ALA A 165 1.01 -14.85 -2.80
C ALA A 165 0.62 -15.01 -4.27
N GLN A 166 -0.53 -15.62 -4.56
CA GLN A 166 -1.06 -15.71 -5.93
C GLN A 166 -1.55 -14.34 -6.43
N LEU A 167 -2.26 -13.57 -5.60
CA LEU A 167 -2.72 -12.22 -5.95
C LEU A 167 -1.56 -11.28 -6.30
N ARG A 168 -0.42 -11.37 -5.59
CA ARG A 168 0.78 -10.54 -5.86
C ARG A 168 1.47 -10.86 -7.19
N LYS A 169 1.35 -12.08 -7.70
CA LYS A 169 2.01 -12.49 -8.96
C LYS A 169 1.30 -11.93 -10.20
N GLY A 170 0.21 -11.19 -10.02
CA GLY A 170 -0.73 -10.88 -11.08
C GLY A 170 -1.48 -12.16 -11.42
N GLY A 171 -2.73 -12.26 -10.97
CA GLY A 171 -3.62 -13.26 -11.57
C GLY A 171 -3.62 -13.00 -13.07
N ASN A 172 -3.38 -14.03 -13.88
CA ASN A 172 -3.73 -14.01 -15.29
C ASN A 172 -5.22 -13.67 -15.37
N GLN A 173 -5.54 -12.40 -15.57
CA GLN A 173 -6.83 -11.90 -16.01
C GLN A 173 -6.57 -10.86 -17.08
#